data_AF-A0A353WFH0-F1
#
_entry.id   AF-A0A353WFH0-F1
#
_cell.length_a   1.000
_cell.length_b   1.000
_cell.length_c   1.000
_cell.angle_alpha   90.00
_cell.angle_beta   90.00
_cell.angle_gamma   90.00
#
_symmetry.space_group_name_H-M   'P 1'
#
loop_
_entity.id
_entity.type
_entity.pdbx_description
1 polymer ?
#
loop_
_entity_poly.entity_id
_entity_poly.type
_entity_poly.pdbx_seq_one_letter_code
_entity_poly.pdbx_strand_id
1 'polypeptide(L)'
;MKKKLIIAGISVLVPSIAVWALVTITAQPTSLVTEAIKAPASSEPIGLFKIGLSANEGETLSSISVTVNDNGASGVIGTNLANLSVYRDDGDTVFEVEQDILAATQTAVNIGSVTTIPVAADNSLAASTTFFVALSTAASWSDAAPADSITVSLATDGVVTSANSPTVTAATTASITADTTGPVLTSVVASDTGGNNVKEAGDSIIFTFGEATNKPALTPAELATTFTLSGGHSFLDGLSVFSSQSWNDAGTQFTLVISANTSLPTVEVGDTITVAGSLIQDAVGNIATGIQTITGAFANDTTGPALTSAVAADTGSALGLNAGDTVVLTFNEATNKPVISAANINGTLVLNNSHTWLDGAVALGTAAWNDAGTQLTVALTTGTAIPTIVVGDTVTVAGTLIKDLASNNATGSVTLTGNFGIQTDTTGPTLNSATAYGTGSANGKDAGDTIVLVFNEVTNKATINAANVNTVLALNNTHSWLDGAGALGGAAWNDAGTHLTITLSAATTLPTVSTGDIITVAGSLIQDVAGNNATGSRIIIGSFTKIGDDDDNDNDKKDGKICRNGLQNGKLYRQVDSDTVYLAAACKLKVFNGAAVGKAQGKKFLNILNWNGDDDDDDEENVQSQSNSNKDKGNRGRG
;
A
#
# COMPACT_ATOMS: atom_id res chain seq x y z
N MET A 1 7.81 -8.69 145.45
CA MET A 1 8.50 -7.54 146.10
C MET A 1 8.66 -6.41 145.09
N LYS A 2 8.33 -5.19 145.49
CA LYS A 2 8.69 -3.86 144.96
C LYS A 2 9.42 -3.77 143.60
N LYS A 3 8.86 -3.03 142.64
CA LYS A 3 9.22 -1.62 142.32
C LYS A 3 8.46 -1.13 141.08
N LYS A 4 7.84 0.06 141.21
CA LYS A 4 7.37 0.88 140.08
C LYS A 4 8.58 1.44 139.34
N LEU A 5 8.54 1.45 138.00
CA LEU A 5 9.39 2.33 137.20
C LEU A 5 8.54 2.94 136.08
N ILE A 6 8.47 4.27 136.10
CA ILE A 6 7.83 5.13 135.11
C ILE A 6 8.82 5.24 133.92
N ILE A 7 8.35 4.99 132.70
CA ILE A 7 9.10 5.30 131.47
C ILE A 7 8.22 6.22 130.62
N ALA A 8 8.74 7.41 130.37
CA ALA A 8 8.14 8.45 129.56
C ALA A 8 8.09 8.04 128.08
N GLY A 9 6.95 8.27 127.43
CA GLY A 9 6.80 8.11 125.99
C GLY A 9 7.51 9.24 125.25
N ILE A 10 8.62 8.90 124.58
CA ILE A 10 9.24 9.75 123.57
C ILE A 10 8.55 9.43 122.24
N SER A 11 7.66 10.32 121.81
CA SER A 11 7.13 10.33 120.45
C SER A 11 8.24 10.82 119.52
N VAL A 12 8.87 9.88 118.80
CA VAL A 12 9.84 10.19 117.75
C VAL A 12 9.04 10.65 116.51
N LEU A 13 9.11 11.95 116.24
CA LEU A 13 8.64 12.55 115.00
C LEU A 13 9.57 12.08 113.88
N VAL A 14 9.13 11.12 113.07
CA VAL A 14 9.83 10.73 111.84
C VAL A 14 9.49 11.78 110.79
N PRO A 15 10.46 12.53 110.22
CA PRO A 15 10.16 13.39 109.09
C PRO A 15 9.76 12.49 107.91
N SER A 16 8.53 12.64 107.44
CA SER A 16 8.09 12.10 106.16
C SER A 16 8.95 12.72 105.06
N ILE A 17 9.88 11.94 104.53
CA ILE A 17 10.63 12.30 103.33
C ILE A 17 9.60 12.24 102.20
N ALA A 18 9.13 13.40 101.75
CA ALA A 18 8.33 13.48 100.52
C ALA A 18 9.23 13.00 99.38
N VAL A 19 8.95 11.81 98.85
CA VAL A 19 9.50 11.35 97.58
C VAL A 19 8.81 12.20 96.52
N TRP A 20 9.48 13.26 96.07
CA TRP A 20 9.04 14.00 94.89
C TRP A 20 9.10 13.00 93.73
N ALA A 21 7.94 12.75 93.10
CA ALA A 21 7.91 11.92 91.91
C ALA A 21 8.79 12.58 90.85
N LEU A 22 9.73 11.82 90.30
CA LEU A 22 10.58 12.33 89.22
C LEU A 22 9.69 12.54 87.99
N VAL A 23 9.50 13.80 87.58
CA VAL A 23 8.81 14.15 86.34
C VAL A 23 9.70 13.68 85.19
N THR A 24 9.22 12.71 84.42
CA THR A 24 9.95 12.18 83.27
C THR A 24 9.27 12.68 82.01
N ILE A 25 9.98 13.48 81.23
CA ILE A 25 9.51 13.97 79.92
C ILE A 25 10.29 13.21 78.86
N THR A 26 9.57 12.61 77.92
CA THR A 26 10.19 11.93 76.77
C THR A 26 9.81 12.66 75.50
N ALA A 27 10.81 12.97 74.68
CA ALA A 27 10.63 13.55 73.35
C ALA A 27 11.00 12.53 72.28
N GLN A 28 10.09 12.30 71.33
CA GLN A 28 10.26 11.35 70.22
C GLN A 28 10.25 12.11 68.89
N PRO A 29 11.36 12.76 68.49
CA PRO A 29 11.43 13.47 67.22
C PRO A 29 11.52 12.48 66.04
N THR A 30 10.62 12.64 65.07
CA THR A 30 10.61 11.88 63.82
C THR A 30 10.73 12.85 62.65
N SER A 31 11.56 12.52 61.65
CA SER A 31 11.63 13.34 60.43
C SER A 31 10.36 13.13 59.63
N LEU A 32 9.72 14.21 59.23
CA LEU A 32 8.67 14.21 58.21
C LEU A 32 9.27 14.12 56.80
N VAL A 33 10.59 14.33 56.69
CA VAL A 33 11.36 14.36 55.46
C VAL A 33 12.34 13.17 55.45
N THR A 34 11.95 12.08 54.80
CA THR A 34 12.77 10.85 54.71
C THR A 34 13.74 10.85 53.53
N GLU A 35 13.43 11.64 52.50
CA GLU A 35 14.29 11.94 51.35
C GLU A 35 14.32 13.46 51.16
N ALA A 36 15.36 13.99 50.50
CA ALA A 36 15.45 15.43 50.28
C ALA A 36 14.25 15.92 49.47
N ILE A 37 13.51 16.87 50.02
CA ILE A 37 12.34 17.47 49.37
C ILE A 37 12.74 18.72 48.59
N LYS A 38 12.02 18.97 47.51
CA LYS A 38 12.14 20.18 46.71
C LYS A 38 11.27 21.29 47.29
N ALA A 39 11.74 22.54 47.20
CA ALA A 39 11.00 23.69 47.69
C ALA A 39 11.12 24.89 46.73
N PRO A 40 10.00 25.59 46.47
CA PRO A 40 10.01 26.82 45.69
C PRO A 40 10.59 27.97 46.52
N ALA A 41 10.82 29.11 45.86
CA ALA A 41 11.10 30.36 46.55
C ALA A 41 9.82 30.87 47.23
N SER A 42 9.94 31.49 48.40
CA SER A 42 8.79 31.95 49.20
C SER A 42 7.79 30.82 49.51
N SER A 43 8.28 29.67 49.95
CA SER A 43 7.43 28.51 50.23
C SER A 43 6.49 28.78 51.42
N GLU A 44 5.32 28.13 51.38
CA GLU A 44 4.57 27.85 52.60
C GLU A 44 5.42 27.05 53.60
N PRO A 45 5.09 27.04 54.90
CA PRO A 45 5.81 26.27 55.91
C PRO A 45 5.87 24.78 55.55
N ILE A 46 7.09 24.25 55.49
CA ILE A 46 7.38 22.86 55.16
C ILE A 46 7.66 22.10 56.46
N GLY A 47 6.83 21.11 56.79
CA GLY A 47 7.02 20.29 57.99
C GLY A 47 8.30 19.47 57.94
N LEU A 48 9.20 19.68 58.91
CA LEU A 48 10.50 19.01 59.02
C LEU A 48 10.47 17.87 60.03
N PHE A 49 9.97 18.15 61.23
CA PHE A 49 10.01 17.21 62.35
C PHE A 49 8.67 17.16 63.05
N LYS A 50 8.26 15.96 63.44
CA LYS A 50 7.17 15.69 64.39
C LYS A 50 7.78 15.33 65.74
N ILE A 51 7.35 16.00 66.81
CA ILE A 51 7.88 15.80 68.16
C ILE A 51 6.72 15.44 69.08
N GLY A 52 6.62 14.15 69.40
CA GLY A 52 5.72 13.70 70.46
C GLY A 52 6.32 13.97 71.83
N LEU A 53 5.59 14.70 72.69
CA LEU A 53 5.92 14.98 74.08
C LEU A 53 4.89 14.37 75.01
N SER A 54 5.35 13.70 76.04
CA SER A 54 4.53 13.19 77.14
C SER A 54 5.06 13.71 78.45
N ALA A 55 4.19 14.31 79.26
CA ALA A 55 4.49 14.79 80.60
C ALA A 55 3.44 14.24 81.58
N ASN A 56 3.89 13.86 82.78
CA ASN A 56 3.01 13.36 83.85
C ASN A 56 2.53 14.47 84.81
N GLU A 57 2.98 15.71 84.62
CA GLU A 57 2.60 16.91 85.38
C GLU A 57 2.55 18.15 84.45
N GLY A 58 2.02 19.28 84.93
CA GLY A 58 1.79 20.50 84.14
C GLY A 58 3.09 21.21 83.72
N GLU A 59 3.62 20.82 82.57
CA GLU A 59 4.79 21.41 81.91
C GLU A 59 4.41 22.21 80.68
N THR A 60 5.32 23.07 80.22
CA THR A 60 5.18 23.80 78.96
C THR A 60 6.42 23.64 78.09
N LEU A 61 6.24 23.55 76.78
CA LEU A 61 7.33 23.67 75.82
C LEU A 61 7.90 25.09 75.88
N SER A 62 9.18 25.21 76.21
CA SER A 62 9.84 26.52 76.34
C SER A 62 10.58 26.93 75.07
N SER A 63 11.26 25.99 74.42
CA SER A 63 11.89 26.24 73.12
C SER A 63 12.20 24.96 72.36
N ILE A 64 12.35 25.09 71.05
CA ILE A 64 12.97 24.08 70.19
C ILE A 64 14.21 24.68 69.52
N SER A 65 15.32 23.98 69.55
CA SER A 65 16.59 24.37 68.96
C SER A 65 16.99 23.43 67.83
N VAL A 66 17.28 24.00 66.67
CA VAL A 66 17.74 23.27 65.48
C VAL A 66 19.02 23.88 64.93
N THR A 67 19.81 23.09 64.20
CA THR A 67 20.95 23.60 63.43
C THR A 67 20.66 23.42 61.95
N VAL A 68 20.71 24.51 61.18
CA VAL A 68 20.58 24.49 59.72
C VAL A 68 21.96 24.55 59.11
N ASN A 69 22.31 23.59 58.27
CA ASN A 69 23.61 23.54 57.58
C ASN A 69 23.38 23.67 56.07
N ASP A 70 24.22 24.45 55.40
CA ASP A 70 24.31 24.46 53.94
C ASP A 70 24.94 23.14 53.46
N ASN A 71 24.25 22.47 52.54
CA ASN A 71 24.70 21.22 51.93
C ASN A 71 25.44 21.44 50.60
N GLY A 72 25.33 22.64 50.02
CA GLY A 72 25.91 22.99 48.74
C GLY A 72 27.19 23.83 48.85
N ALA A 73 27.72 24.20 47.69
CA ALA A 73 28.67 25.31 47.56
C ALA A 73 27.95 26.65 47.27
N SER A 74 26.62 26.70 47.43
CA SER A 74 25.79 27.85 47.05
C SER A 74 25.92 29.02 48.03
N GLY A 75 26.38 28.76 49.25
CA GLY A 75 26.59 29.80 50.25
C GLY A 75 25.26 30.26 50.84
N VAL A 76 24.37 29.31 51.16
CA VAL A 76 23.09 29.60 51.81
C VAL A 76 23.36 30.41 53.07
N ILE A 77 22.71 31.56 53.18
CA ILE A 77 22.73 32.43 54.35
C ILE A 77 21.32 32.51 54.96
N GLY A 78 21.25 33.01 56.19
CA GLY A 78 19.98 33.06 56.94
C GLY A 78 18.85 33.78 56.21
N THR A 79 19.16 34.75 55.34
CA THR A 79 18.16 35.49 54.55
C THR A 79 17.60 34.72 53.34
N ASN A 80 18.17 33.56 52.98
CA ASN A 80 17.54 32.64 52.01
C ASN A 80 16.37 31.88 52.62
N LEU A 81 16.21 31.92 53.94
CA LEU A 81 15.14 31.28 54.70
C LEU A 81 14.25 32.37 55.32
N ALA A 82 12.94 32.21 55.24
CA ALA A 82 12.01 33.21 55.76
C ALA A 82 11.84 33.08 57.28
N ASN A 83 11.66 31.85 57.78
CA ASN A 83 11.56 31.55 59.20
C ASN A 83 11.62 30.05 59.49
N LEU A 84 11.85 29.74 60.77
CA LEU A 84 11.49 28.46 61.39
C LEU A 84 10.28 28.66 62.28
N SER A 85 9.33 27.74 62.24
CA SER A 85 8.09 27.83 63.02
C SER A 85 7.81 26.54 63.78
N VAL A 86 7.12 26.67 64.91
CA VAL A 86 6.63 25.55 65.72
C VAL A 86 5.12 25.60 65.73
N TYR A 87 4.50 24.48 65.38
CA TYR A 87 3.06 24.30 65.36
C TYR A 87 2.68 23.26 66.42
N ARG A 88 1.57 23.47 67.10
CA ARG A 88 0.92 22.49 67.95
C ARG A 88 -0.13 21.76 67.13
N ASP A 89 -0.01 20.44 67.15
CA ASP A 89 -0.95 19.49 66.54
C ASP A 89 -2.36 19.68 67.12
N ASP A 90 -3.35 19.67 66.23
CA ASP A 90 -4.77 19.73 66.61
C ASP A 90 -5.30 18.38 67.16
N GLY A 91 -4.49 17.32 67.03
CA GLY A 91 -4.72 15.99 67.55
C GLY A 91 -4.82 14.90 66.49
N ASP A 92 -4.73 15.24 65.20
CA ASP A 92 -4.75 14.29 64.09
C ASP A 92 -3.36 13.71 63.76
N THR A 93 -2.32 14.36 64.27
CA THR A 93 -0.91 13.99 64.17
C THR A 93 -0.30 14.10 62.76
N VAL A 94 -0.95 14.83 61.86
CA VAL A 94 -0.51 15.22 60.52
C VAL A 94 -0.14 16.70 60.54
N PHE A 95 0.91 17.10 59.81
CA PHE A 95 1.26 18.51 59.75
C PHE A 95 0.42 19.22 58.69
N GLU A 96 -0.37 20.20 59.11
CA GLU A 96 -1.25 20.98 58.25
C GLU A 96 -1.27 22.45 58.68
N VAL A 97 -0.68 23.33 57.87
CA VAL A 97 -0.47 24.76 58.21
C VAL A 97 -1.76 25.49 58.60
N GLU A 98 -2.89 25.13 57.99
CA GLU A 98 -4.19 25.78 58.23
C GLU A 98 -4.97 25.21 59.42
N GLN A 99 -4.67 23.97 59.86
CA GLN A 99 -5.39 23.29 60.93
C GLN A 99 -4.60 23.29 62.25
N ASP A 100 -3.28 23.16 62.16
CA ASP A 100 -2.39 23.23 63.31
C ASP A 100 -2.27 24.64 63.89
N ILE A 101 -2.09 24.72 65.20
CA ILE A 101 -2.01 25.99 65.92
C ILE A 101 -0.56 26.48 65.91
N LEU A 102 -0.28 27.62 65.25
CA LEU A 102 1.04 28.24 65.28
C LEU A 102 1.42 28.68 66.69
N ALA A 103 2.40 28.01 67.31
CA ALA A 103 2.85 28.25 68.67
C ALA A 103 4.06 29.21 68.76
N ALA A 104 4.92 29.22 67.74
CA ALA A 104 6.07 30.12 67.67
C ALA A 104 6.63 30.29 66.25
N THR A 105 7.31 31.42 66.02
CA THR A 105 8.06 31.69 64.78
C THR A 105 9.38 32.40 65.12
N GLN A 106 10.46 31.98 64.47
CA GLN A 106 11.77 32.62 64.52
C GLN A 106 12.22 32.99 63.11
N THR A 107 12.27 34.29 62.82
CA THR A 107 12.66 34.82 61.50
C THR A 107 14.17 34.87 61.27
N ALA A 108 14.97 35.03 62.33
CA ALA A 108 16.42 34.95 62.25
C ALA A 108 16.87 33.48 62.27
N VAL A 109 17.13 32.93 61.08
CA VAL A 109 17.65 31.56 60.93
C VAL A 109 19.17 31.60 60.79
N ASN A 110 19.88 30.95 61.70
CA ASN A 110 21.33 30.85 61.66
C ASN A 110 21.76 29.64 60.83
N ILE A 111 22.77 29.84 59.97
CA ILE A 111 23.41 28.76 59.20
C ILE A 111 24.70 28.34 59.90
N GLY A 112 24.93 27.03 60.02
CA GLY A 112 26.11 26.43 60.67
C GLY A 112 26.15 26.58 62.20
N SER A 113 25.11 27.14 62.80
CA SER A 113 24.99 27.31 64.25
C SER A 113 23.54 27.17 64.72
N VAL A 114 23.35 27.03 66.02
CA VAL A 114 22.03 26.77 66.61
C VAL A 114 21.10 27.95 66.40
N THR A 115 19.89 27.67 65.91
CA THR A 115 18.74 28.56 65.94
C THR A 115 17.77 28.05 66.98
N THR A 116 17.47 28.88 67.98
CA THR A 116 16.49 28.57 69.03
C THR A 116 15.18 29.27 68.72
N ILE A 117 14.08 28.54 68.75
CA ILE A 117 12.71 29.02 68.53
C ILE A 117 12.03 29.05 69.91
N PRO A 118 11.88 30.22 70.55
CA PRO A 118 11.22 30.33 71.85
C PRO A 118 9.71 30.15 71.69
N VAL A 119 9.11 29.30 72.52
CA VAL A 119 7.66 29.01 72.49
C VAL A 119 7.00 29.61 73.71
N ALA A 120 6.20 30.67 73.50
CA ALA A 120 5.57 31.44 74.58
C ALA A 120 4.04 31.31 74.62
N ALA A 121 3.42 30.78 73.55
CA ALA A 121 1.99 30.58 73.41
C ALA A 121 1.70 29.14 73.00
N ASP A 122 0.49 28.66 73.29
CA ASP A 122 -0.03 27.34 72.90
C ASP A 122 0.92 26.17 73.22
N ASN A 123 1.69 26.30 74.29
CA ASN A 123 2.82 25.43 74.62
C ASN A 123 2.55 24.46 75.78
N SER A 124 1.31 24.38 76.27
CA SER A 124 0.95 23.49 77.38
C SER A 124 1.05 22.02 76.98
N LEU A 125 1.72 21.22 77.83
CA LEU A 125 1.84 19.78 77.65
C LEU A 125 0.70 19.07 78.39
N ALA A 126 -0.07 18.27 77.65
CA ALA A 126 -0.97 17.27 78.22
C ALA A 126 -0.24 15.92 78.34
N ALA A 127 -0.97 14.86 78.74
CA ALA A 127 -0.41 13.50 78.84
C ALA A 127 0.25 13.02 77.53
N SER A 128 -0.23 13.52 76.39
CA SER A 128 0.40 13.41 75.07
C SER A 128 0.12 14.70 74.30
N THR A 129 1.16 15.34 73.77
CA THR A 129 1.04 16.54 72.91
C THR A 129 2.08 16.46 71.82
N THR A 130 1.67 16.70 70.58
CA THR A 130 2.58 16.71 69.43
C THR A 130 2.86 18.15 69.02
N PHE A 131 4.10 18.41 68.65
CA PHE A 131 4.49 19.65 67.98
C PHE A 131 5.18 19.32 66.67
N PHE A 132 5.00 20.20 65.69
CA PHE A 132 5.71 20.18 64.43
C PHE A 132 6.71 21.32 64.35
N VAL A 133 7.88 21.05 63.79
CA VAL A 133 8.85 22.08 63.39
C VAL A 133 8.77 22.21 61.89
N ALA A 134 8.56 23.42 61.39
CA ALA A 134 8.48 23.72 59.98
C ALA A 134 9.46 24.82 59.56
N LEU A 135 9.80 24.89 58.28
CA LEU A 135 10.65 25.91 57.69
C LEU A 135 10.00 26.49 56.43
N SER A 136 10.10 27.80 56.25
CA SER A 136 9.72 28.49 55.02
C SER A 136 10.95 29.05 54.31
N THR A 137 11.02 28.91 53.00
CA THR A 137 12.08 29.53 52.18
C THR A 137 11.76 31.01 51.91
N ALA A 138 12.78 31.82 51.66
CA ALA A 138 12.59 33.23 51.26
C ALA A 138 12.51 33.37 49.74
N ALA A 139 12.18 34.57 49.25
CA ALA A 139 12.20 34.90 47.81
C ALA A 139 13.59 34.79 47.17
N SER A 140 14.66 34.82 47.97
CA SER A 140 16.05 34.67 47.55
C SER A 140 16.53 33.21 47.49
N TRP A 141 15.69 32.24 47.88
CA TRP A 141 15.97 30.82 47.68
C TRP A 141 16.01 30.52 46.18
N SER A 142 17.05 29.83 45.70
CA SER A 142 17.29 29.69 44.26
C SER A 142 17.82 28.32 43.85
N ASP A 143 17.35 27.83 42.71
CA ASP A 143 17.86 26.64 42.03
C ASP A 143 18.98 26.94 41.01
N ALA A 144 19.42 28.19 40.90
CA ALA A 144 20.54 28.58 40.05
C ALA A 144 21.80 27.81 40.45
N ALA A 145 22.50 27.22 39.49
CA ALA A 145 23.64 26.33 39.79
C ALA A 145 24.80 27.07 40.50
N PRO A 146 25.30 26.59 41.66
CA PRO A 146 24.78 25.45 42.44
C PRO A 146 23.50 25.81 43.22
N ALA A 147 22.47 24.99 43.08
CA ALA A 147 21.18 25.19 43.75
C ALA A 147 21.32 25.24 45.27
N ASP A 148 20.51 26.08 45.92
CA ASP A 148 20.43 26.16 47.38
C ASP A 148 19.98 24.81 47.96
N SER A 149 20.68 24.35 48.99
CA SER A 149 20.37 23.08 49.65
C SER A 149 20.78 23.14 51.11
N ILE A 150 19.91 22.65 51.99
CA ILE A 150 20.16 22.63 53.44
C ILE A 150 19.82 21.28 54.06
N THR A 151 20.52 20.95 55.14
CA THR A 151 20.08 19.95 56.12
C THR A 151 19.80 20.64 57.44
N VAL A 152 18.58 20.48 57.93
CA VAL A 152 18.17 20.87 59.27
C VAL A 152 18.35 19.68 60.20
N SER A 153 18.89 19.92 61.38
CA SER A 153 19.14 18.89 62.40
C SER A 153 18.54 19.30 63.74
N LEU A 154 17.82 18.38 64.36
CA LEU A 154 17.34 18.48 65.74
C LEU A 154 18.23 17.60 66.63
N ALA A 155 18.99 18.24 67.52
CA ALA A 155 19.90 17.56 68.44
C ALA A 155 19.15 16.90 69.62
N THR A 156 19.83 15.99 70.32
CA THR A 156 19.28 15.26 71.48
C THR A 156 18.99 16.14 72.70
N ASP A 157 19.44 17.38 72.70
CA ASP A 157 19.16 18.42 73.70
C ASP A 157 18.34 19.58 73.12
N GLY A 158 17.84 19.43 71.89
CA GLY A 158 17.15 20.49 71.15
C GLY A 158 15.72 20.78 71.61
N VAL A 159 15.16 20.04 72.56
CA VAL A 159 13.81 20.29 73.10
C VAL A 159 13.92 20.69 74.55
N VAL A 160 13.40 21.87 74.90
CA VAL A 160 13.48 22.42 76.26
C VAL A 160 12.07 22.68 76.79
N THR A 161 11.76 22.16 77.96
CA THR A 161 10.51 22.40 78.71
C THR A 161 10.76 23.27 79.94
N SER A 162 9.70 23.72 80.61
CA SER A 162 9.79 24.83 81.58
C SER A 162 10.48 24.49 82.90
N ALA A 163 10.42 23.24 83.38
CA ALA A 163 11.11 22.86 84.62
C ALA A 163 12.01 21.63 84.49
N ASN A 164 11.62 20.63 83.71
CA ASN A 164 12.41 19.40 83.52
C ASN A 164 12.99 19.36 82.10
N SER A 165 14.10 18.64 81.89
CA SER A 165 14.66 18.44 80.54
C SER A 165 14.13 17.13 79.93
N PRO A 166 13.55 17.16 78.72
CA PRO A 166 13.14 15.95 78.03
C PRO A 166 14.31 15.03 77.73
N THR A 167 14.10 13.73 77.89
CA THR A 167 14.97 12.73 77.26
C THR A 167 14.57 12.60 75.80
N VAL A 168 15.40 13.11 74.89
CA VAL A 168 15.22 12.95 73.43
C VAL A 168 15.85 11.63 73.00
N THR A 169 15.09 10.77 72.32
CA THR A 169 15.52 9.41 72.00
C THR A 169 16.53 9.29 70.87
N ALA A 170 16.56 10.23 69.92
CA ALA A 170 17.52 10.28 68.83
C ALA A 170 17.64 11.69 68.24
N ALA A 171 18.79 11.99 67.65
CA ALA A 171 18.91 13.13 66.73
C ALA A 171 18.28 12.78 65.39
N THR A 172 17.69 13.79 64.74
CA THR A 172 16.94 13.61 63.49
C THR A 172 17.28 14.74 62.51
N THR A 173 17.31 14.43 61.21
CA THR A 173 17.64 15.38 60.14
C THR A 173 16.59 15.41 59.05
N ALA A 174 16.37 16.59 58.47
CA ALA A 174 15.50 16.83 57.32
C ALA A 174 16.27 17.64 56.28
N SER A 175 16.13 17.33 54.99
CA SER A 175 16.88 18.03 53.93
C SER A 175 15.94 18.67 52.92
N ILE A 176 16.24 19.92 52.54
CA ILE A 176 15.48 20.69 51.56
C ILE A 176 16.44 21.16 50.47
N THR A 177 16.03 21.10 49.22
CA THR A 177 16.79 21.64 48.07
C THR A 177 15.89 22.53 47.22
N ALA A 178 16.46 23.56 46.60
CA ALA A 178 15.74 24.46 45.74
C ALA A 178 15.20 23.80 44.47
N ASP A 179 14.03 24.31 44.09
CA ASP A 179 13.33 24.04 42.85
C ASP A 179 12.39 25.22 42.58
N THR A 180 12.90 26.21 41.85
CA THR A 180 12.26 27.53 41.68
C THR A 180 11.87 27.82 40.25
N THR A 181 12.12 26.88 39.35
CA THR A 181 11.82 26.95 37.92
C THR A 181 10.93 25.78 37.57
N GLY A 182 9.85 26.04 36.82
CA GLY A 182 8.95 24.98 36.40
C GLY A 182 9.35 24.36 35.06
N PRO A 183 8.57 23.37 34.59
CA PRO A 183 8.95 22.58 33.44
C PRO A 183 9.07 23.43 32.17
N VAL A 184 10.21 23.38 31.49
CA VAL A 184 10.41 24.11 30.23
C VAL A 184 10.05 23.22 29.05
N LEU A 185 9.22 23.68 28.12
CA LEU A 185 8.98 23.01 26.83
C LEU A 185 10.26 23.05 25.99
N THR A 186 10.85 21.88 25.77
CA THR A 186 12.14 21.71 25.09
C THR A 186 12.01 21.25 23.65
N SER A 187 10.91 20.61 23.25
CA SER A 187 10.66 20.28 21.84
C SER A 187 9.18 20.05 21.55
N VAL A 188 8.78 20.32 20.30
CA VAL A 188 7.51 19.87 19.74
C VAL A 188 7.73 19.24 18.36
N VAL A 189 7.19 18.05 18.18
CA VAL A 189 7.39 17.24 16.97
C VAL A 189 6.04 16.73 16.46
N ALA A 190 5.69 17.06 15.22
CA ALA A 190 4.61 16.43 14.48
C ALA A 190 5.06 15.04 14.00
N SER A 191 4.17 14.06 14.11
CA SER A 191 4.40 12.67 13.71
C SER A 191 3.20 12.14 12.94
N ASP A 192 3.48 11.58 11.75
CA ASP A 192 2.55 10.75 10.98
C ASP A 192 2.26 9.46 11.76
N THR A 193 1.05 9.37 12.28
CA THR A 193 0.55 8.18 13.00
C THR A 193 -0.82 7.75 12.49
N GLY A 194 -1.43 8.50 11.56
CA GLY A 194 -2.70 8.20 10.92
C GLY A 194 -2.63 7.03 9.93
N GLY A 195 -1.45 6.77 9.37
CA GLY A 195 -1.16 5.60 8.54
C GLY A 195 -1.27 5.84 7.03
N ASN A 196 -1.79 6.99 6.60
CA ASN A 196 -1.66 7.50 5.25
C ASN A 196 -0.62 8.63 5.24
N ASN A 197 0.13 8.73 4.14
CA ASN A 197 1.14 9.77 3.99
C ASN A 197 0.57 11.16 3.64
N VAL A 198 -0.41 11.62 4.38
CA VAL A 198 -0.94 12.97 4.31
C VAL A 198 -1.38 13.36 5.71
N LYS A 199 -1.32 14.64 6.03
CA LYS A 199 -1.87 15.12 7.30
C LYS A 199 -3.33 14.68 7.42
N GLU A 200 -3.65 13.95 8.47
CA GLU A 200 -4.97 13.34 8.64
C GLU A 200 -5.37 13.12 10.11
N ALA A 201 -6.60 12.64 10.32
CA ALA A 201 -7.02 12.21 11.65
C ALA A 201 -6.18 11.02 12.12
N GLY A 202 -5.67 11.08 13.34
CA GLY A 202 -4.80 10.04 13.89
C GLY A 202 -3.33 10.44 13.93
N ASP A 203 -2.91 11.50 13.23
CA ASP A 203 -1.57 12.06 13.41
C ASP A 203 -1.39 12.68 14.79
N SER A 204 -0.14 12.79 15.21
CA SER A 204 0.19 13.20 16.57
C SER A 204 1.12 14.41 16.61
N ILE A 205 1.01 15.16 17.69
CA ILE A 205 1.95 16.22 18.07
C ILE A 205 2.48 15.87 19.46
N ILE A 206 3.80 15.73 19.56
CA ILE A 206 4.49 15.29 20.77
C ILE A 206 5.25 16.48 21.35
N PHE A 207 4.89 16.85 22.57
CA PHE A 207 5.47 17.95 23.34
C PHE A 207 6.39 17.33 24.39
N THR A 208 7.62 17.83 24.52
CA THR A 208 8.59 17.36 25.52
C THR A 208 8.99 18.48 26.46
N PHE A 209 8.89 18.22 27.76
CA PHE A 209 9.30 19.12 28.84
C PHE A 209 10.63 18.67 29.44
N GLY A 210 11.38 19.63 29.97
CA GLY A 210 12.71 19.40 30.57
C GLY A 210 12.68 18.57 31.86
N GLU A 211 11.51 18.47 32.49
CA GLU A 211 11.30 17.68 33.71
C GLU A 211 9.85 17.17 33.80
N ALA A 212 9.56 16.40 34.85
CA ALA A 212 8.26 15.79 35.07
C ALA A 212 7.20 16.84 35.43
N THR A 213 6.02 16.71 34.83
CA THR A 213 4.86 17.58 35.10
C THR A 213 3.81 16.89 35.98
N ASN A 214 2.81 17.65 36.42
CA ASN A 214 1.60 17.20 37.10
C ASN A 214 0.59 16.46 36.19
N LYS A 215 0.90 16.28 34.90
CA LYS A 215 0.12 15.48 33.93
C LYS A 215 -1.39 15.82 33.87
N PRO A 216 -1.78 17.09 33.65
CA PRO A 216 -3.20 17.45 33.61
C PRO A 216 -3.87 16.83 32.38
N ALA A 217 -5.12 16.42 32.54
CA ALA A 217 -6.00 16.12 31.42
C ALA A 217 -6.60 17.45 30.92
N LEU A 218 -6.24 17.86 29.70
CA LEU A 218 -6.71 19.11 29.11
C LEU A 218 -8.01 18.90 28.33
N THR A 219 -9.02 19.72 28.56
CA THR A 219 -10.17 19.86 27.66
C THR A 219 -9.76 20.62 26.39
N PRO A 220 -10.55 20.61 25.30
CA PRO A 220 -10.24 21.40 24.11
C PRO A 220 -10.03 22.90 24.38
N ALA A 221 -10.81 23.48 25.30
CA ALA A 221 -10.67 24.88 25.69
C ALA A 221 -9.37 25.12 26.47
N GLU A 222 -9.03 24.23 27.40
CA GLU A 222 -7.79 24.32 28.17
C GLU A 222 -6.56 24.06 27.30
N LEU A 223 -6.64 23.18 26.30
CA LEU A 223 -5.57 22.95 25.34
C LEU A 223 -5.24 24.23 24.58
N ALA A 224 -6.25 24.94 24.08
CA ALA A 224 -6.08 26.17 23.32
C ALA A 224 -5.51 27.33 24.17
N THR A 225 -5.77 27.37 25.48
CA THR A 225 -5.19 28.37 26.38
C THR A 225 -3.84 27.95 26.96
N THR A 226 -3.58 26.64 27.09
CA THR A 226 -2.30 26.10 27.59
C THR A 226 -1.23 26.14 26.51
N PHE A 227 -1.58 25.88 25.26
CA PHE A 227 -0.67 25.88 24.13
C PHE A 227 -1.18 26.86 23.08
N THR A 228 -0.59 28.05 23.03
CA THR A 228 -0.95 29.06 22.03
C THR A 228 -0.12 28.86 20.77
N LEU A 229 -0.79 28.68 19.63
CA LEU A 229 -0.17 28.56 18.30
C LEU A 229 0.01 29.93 17.62
N SER A 230 1.09 30.08 16.85
CA SER A 230 1.28 31.22 15.96
C SER A 230 0.26 31.25 14.81
N GLY A 231 0.12 32.40 14.15
CA GLY A 231 -0.70 32.52 12.93
C GLY A 231 -2.22 32.44 13.14
N GLY A 232 -2.69 32.30 14.39
CA GLY A 232 -4.10 32.02 14.67
C GLY A 232 -4.51 30.59 14.32
N HIS A 233 -3.53 29.68 14.22
CA HIS A 233 -3.78 28.27 13.96
C HIS A 233 -4.36 27.56 15.20
N SER A 234 -4.91 26.37 14.98
CA SER A 234 -5.60 25.59 15.99
C SER A 234 -5.19 24.12 15.92
N PHE A 235 -5.06 23.50 17.09
CA PHE A 235 -4.94 22.06 17.25
C PHE A 235 -6.26 21.31 17.09
N LEU A 236 -7.37 22.04 17.15
CA LEU A 236 -8.72 21.50 17.12
C LEU A 236 -9.28 21.49 15.71
N ASP A 237 -10.09 20.48 15.40
CA ASP A 237 -10.75 20.32 14.12
C ASP A 237 -11.96 21.26 13.96
N GLY A 238 -12.70 21.14 12.85
CA GLY A 238 -13.87 22.00 12.58
C GLY A 238 -15.04 21.85 13.56
N LEU A 239 -15.01 20.89 14.50
CA LEU A 239 -15.95 20.77 15.63
C LEU A 239 -15.34 21.22 16.96
N SER A 240 -14.15 21.83 16.94
CA SER A 240 -13.41 22.25 18.14
C SER A 240 -13.06 21.09 19.08
N VAL A 241 -12.72 19.93 18.52
CA VAL A 241 -12.25 18.75 19.27
C VAL A 241 -10.90 18.24 18.75
N PHE A 242 -10.27 17.38 19.54
CA PHE A 242 -9.13 16.54 19.16
C PHE A 242 -9.51 15.06 19.38
N SER A 243 -8.70 14.12 18.88
CA SER A 243 -9.01 12.68 18.97
C SER A 243 -8.71 12.12 20.36
N SER A 244 -7.47 12.26 20.81
CA SER A 244 -7.06 11.82 22.15
C SER A 244 -5.83 12.59 22.65
N GLN A 245 -5.52 12.43 23.93
CA GLN A 245 -4.32 12.97 24.54
C GLN A 245 -3.75 11.98 25.55
N SER A 246 -2.44 12.03 25.79
CA SER A 246 -1.81 11.21 26.84
C SER A 246 -0.52 11.84 27.35
N TRP A 247 -0.16 11.50 28.58
CA TRP A 247 1.16 11.77 29.14
C TRP A 247 1.94 10.45 29.23
N ASN A 248 3.25 10.49 29.03
CA ASN A 248 4.11 9.35 29.37
C ASN A 248 4.21 9.16 30.90
N ASP A 249 4.68 7.99 31.33
CA ASP A 249 4.77 7.65 32.76
C ASP A 249 5.64 8.65 33.55
N ALA A 250 6.73 9.09 32.93
CA ALA A 250 7.66 10.07 33.49
C ALA A 250 7.08 11.49 33.61
N GLY A 251 5.95 11.79 32.96
CA GLY A 251 5.33 13.12 32.94
C GLY A 251 6.09 14.17 32.15
N THR A 252 7.08 13.78 31.35
CA THR A 252 7.94 14.65 30.54
C THR A 252 7.45 14.81 29.11
N GLN A 253 6.54 13.95 28.63
CA GLN A 253 6.00 14.02 27.27
C GLN A 253 4.48 14.01 27.27
N PHE A 254 3.90 14.97 26.56
CA PHE A 254 2.47 15.05 26.25
C PHE A 254 2.27 14.76 24.76
N THR A 255 1.42 13.80 24.43
CA THR A 255 1.07 13.46 23.05
C THR A 255 -0.38 13.84 22.79
N LEU A 256 -0.61 14.65 21.76
CA LEU A 256 -1.92 15.05 21.28
C LEU A 256 -2.19 14.41 19.92
N VAL A 257 -3.27 13.66 19.79
CA VAL A 257 -3.69 13.05 18.52
C VAL A 257 -4.78 13.90 17.89
N ILE A 258 -4.57 14.34 16.65
CA ILE A 258 -5.50 15.21 15.94
C ILE A 258 -6.70 14.43 15.38
N SER A 259 -7.85 15.11 15.27
CA SER A 259 -9.08 14.57 14.65
C SER A 259 -9.38 15.28 13.32
N ALA A 260 -10.32 14.77 12.54
CA ALA A 260 -10.76 15.39 11.28
C ALA A 260 -12.26 15.17 11.05
N ASN A 261 -13.11 15.58 12.00
CA ASN A 261 -14.55 15.29 11.90
C ASN A 261 -15.24 16.05 10.74
N THR A 262 -15.00 17.36 10.61
CA THR A 262 -15.58 18.20 9.55
C THR A 262 -14.53 18.90 8.70
N SER A 263 -13.38 19.23 9.29
CA SER A 263 -12.18 19.73 8.62
C SER A 263 -10.97 19.38 9.47
N LEU A 264 -9.78 19.26 8.87
CA LEU A 264 -8.54 19.11 9.63
C LEU A 264 -8.25 20.35 10.48
N PRO A 265 -7.55 20.21 11.62
CA PRO A 265 -7.00 21.34 12.36
C PRO A 265 -6.05 22.14 11.49
N THR A 266 -5.83 23.40 11.82
CA THR A 266 -4.97 24.29 11.02
C THR A 266 -3.50 24.30 11.46
N VAL A 267 -3.14 23.62 12.54
CA VAL A 267 -1.74 23.48 12.99
C VAL A 267 -0.84 22.88 11.90
N GLU A 268 0.32 23.48 11.66
CA GLU A 268 1.27 23.05 10.63
C GLU A 268 2.70 22.98 11.16
N VAL A 269 3.55 22.20 10.49
CA VAL A 269 5.00 22.22 10.77
C VAL A 269 5.54 23.61 10.47
N GLY A 270 6.34 24.16 11.38
CA GLY A 270 6.80 25.54 11.33
C GLY A 270 6.01 26.52 12.19
N ASP A 271 4.82 26.13 12.68
CA ASP A 271 4.14 26.91 13.72
C ASP A 271 4.97 26.98 14.98
N THR A 272 4.87 28.09 15.71
CA THR A 272 5.46 28.25 17.03
C THR A 272 4.41 28.07 18.10
N ILE A 273 4.72 27.27 19.11
CA ILE A 273 3.90 27.00 20.28
C ILE A 273 4.49 27.75 21.46
N THR A 274 3.67 28.53 22.15
CA THR A 274 3.99 29.13 23.45
C THR A 274 3.20 28.41 24.54
N VAL A 275 3.89 27.89 25.55
CA VAL A 275 3.23 27.40 26.76
C VAL A 275 2.72 28.60 27.55
N ALA A 276 1.43 28.58 27.85
CA ALA A 276 0.72 29.62 28.58
C ALA A 276 -0.17 28.99 29.66
N GLY A 277 -0.73 29.84 30.53
CA GLY A 277 -1.59 29.40 31.62
C GLY A 277 -0.83 28.80 32.80
N SER A 278 -1.56 28.13 33.70
CA SER A 278 -1.04 27.60 34.97
C SER A 278 -1.39 26.13 35.20
N LEU A 279 -1.88 25.41 34.19
CA LEU A 279 -2.37 24.03 34.36
C LEU A 279 -1.25 23.01 34.42
N ILE A 280 -0.18 23.22 33.66
CA ILE A 280 1.01 22.36 33.67
C ILE A 280 2.00 22.94 34.67
N GLN A 281 2.31 22.16 35.70
CA GLN A 281 3.22 22.50 36.79
C GLN A 281 4.13 21.31 37.11
N ASP A 282 5.22 21.53 37.83
CA ASP A 282 6.00 20.45 38.46
C ASP A 282 5.35 19.95 39.78
N ALA A 283 6.11 19.19 40.58
CA ALA A 283 5.65 18.66 41.86
C ALA A 283 5.57 19.70 43.00
N VAL A 284 6.25 20.85 42.86
CA VAL A 284 6.27 21.94 43.86
C VAL A 284 5.38 23.12 43.46
N GLY A 285 4.74 23.04 42.28
CA GLY A 285 3.76 24.00 41.79
C GLY A 285 4.33 25.09 40.89
N ASN A 286 5.60 24.98 40.45
CA ASN A 286 6.14 25.94 39.50
C ASN A 286 5.52 25.71 38.13
N ILE A 287 5.09 26.80 37.49
CA ILE A 287 4.35 26.77 36.22
C ILE A 287 5.29 26.47 35.05
N ALA A 288 4.82 25.62 34.12
CA ALA A 288 5.56 25.31 32.90
C ALA A 288 5.65 26.52 31.95
N THR A 289 6.79 26.65 31.27
CA THR A 289 7.06 27.75 30.33
C THR A 289 7.70 27.22 29.05
N GLY A 290 7.95 28.10 28.08
CA GLY A 290 8.74 27.77 26.89
C GLY A 290 8.02 28.10 25.59
N ILE A 291 8.82 28.28 24.54
CA ILE A 291 8.34 28.59 23.19
C ILE A 291 9.13 27.73 22.22
N GLN A 292 8.47 26.85 21.46
CA GLN A 292 9.13 25.95 20.51
C GLN A 292 8.43 25.93 19.15
N THR A 293 9.21 25.81 18.09
CA THR A 293 8.70 25.59 16.73
C THR A 293 8.38 24.11 16.52
N ILE A 294 7.24 23.81 15.91
CA ILE A 294 6.86 22.45 15.52
C ILE A 294 7.79 21.97 14.41
N THR A 295 8.48 20.87 14.68
CA THR A 295 9.32 20.16 13.71
C THR A 295 8.68 18.81 13.34
N GLY A 296 9.38 17.96 12.58
CA GLY A 296 8.84 16.67 12.14
C GLY A 296 7.94 16.80 10.91
N ALA A 297 6.99 15.87 10.76
CA ALA A 297 6.05 15.84 9.65
C ALA A 297 4.76 15.12 10.03
N PHE A 298 3.62 15.63 9.53
CA PHE A 298 2.32 14.93 9.57
C PHE A 298 2.16 13.92 8.41
N ALA A 299 3.21 13.71 7.62
CA ALA A 299 3.23 12.78 6.49
C ALA A 299 4.67 12.29 6.31
N ASN A 300 4.92 10.98 6.35
CA ASN A 300 6.26 10.42 6.20
C ASN A 300 6.37 9.27 5.17
N ASP A 301 6.19 9.60 3.90
CA ASP A 301 6.45 8.71 2.77
C ASP A 301 7.86 8.91 2.28
N THR A 302 8.60 7.83 2.39
CA THR A 302 9.99 7.73 1.99
C THR A 302 10.17 6.79 0.80
N THR A 303 9.08 6.27 0.24
CA THR A 303 9.08 5.24 -0.80
C THR A 303 8.26 5.69 -2.00
N GLY A 304 8.92 5.90 -3.14
CA GLY A 304 8.20 6.30 -4.35
C GLY A 304 7.50 5.14 -5.07
N PRO A 305 6.65 5.48 -6.07
CA PRO A 305 5.84 4.50 -6.79
C PRO A 305 6.67 3.40 -7.44
N ALA A 306 6.32 2.14 -7.24
CA ALA A 306 6.95 0.98 -7.88
C ALA A 306 6.13 0.52 -9.09
N LEU A 307 6.77 0.38 -10.25
CA LEU A 307 6.21 -0.31 -11.42
C LEU A 307 6.04 -1.80 -11.10
N THR A 308 4.79 -2.27 -11.10
CA THR A 308 4.42 -3.64 -10.72
C THR A 308 4.07 -4.53 -11.91
N SER A 309 3.63 -3.96 -13.03
CA SER A 309 3.38 -4.73 -14.26
C SER A 309 3.48 -3.88 -15.53
N ALA A 310 3.77 -4.55 -16.64
CA ALA A 310 3.65 -4.04 -17.99
C ALA A 310 2.99 -5.12 -18.87
N VAL A 311 1.87 -4.79 -19.50
CA VAL A 311 1.06 -5.73 -20.29
C VAL A 311 0.77 -5.14 -21.66
N ALA A 312 1.23 -5.84 -22.70
CA ALA A 312 0.91 -5.56 -24.09
C ALA A 312 -0.50 -6.07 -24.43
N ALA A 313 -1.24 -5.27 -25.20
CA ALA A 313 -2.54 -5.62 -25.74
C ALA A 313 -2.64 -5.23 -27.22
N ASP A 314 -3.02 -6.20 -28.03
CA ASP A 314 -3.49 -6.02 -29.40
C ASP A 314 -4.82 -5.27 -29.37
N THR A 315 -4.81 -4.07 -29.95
CA THR A 315 -6.04 -3.28 -30.11
C THR A 315 -6.38 -3.08 -31.58
N GLY A 316 -5.56 -3.64 -32.48
CA GLY A 316 -5.77 -3.65 -33.91
C GLY A 316 -6.52 -4.90 -34.39
N SER A 317 -6.69 -5.02 -35.71
CA SER A 317 -7.22 -6.22 -36.37
C SER A 317 -6.18 -6.89 -37.28
N ALA A 318 -4.95 -6.39 -37.27
CA ALA A 318 -3.85 -6.88 -38.07
C ALA A 318 -2.94 -7.75 -37.21
N LEU A 319 -2.26 -8.71 -37.84
CA LEU A 319 -1.38 -9.64 -37.14
C LEU A 319 -0.09 -8.93 -36.71
N GLY A 320 0.41 -9.25 -35.51
CA GLY A 320 1.64 -8.68 -34.96
C GLY A 320 1.51 -7.23 -34.49
N LEU A 321 2.65 -6.59 -34.17
CA LEU A 321 2.66 -5.21 -33.63
C LEU A 321 2.21 -4.21 -34.69
N ASN A 322 1.12 -3.51 -34.40
CA ASN A 322 0.48 -2.54 -35.27
C ASN A 322 0.27 -1.18 -34.58
N ALA A 323 0.01 -0.15 -35.41
CA ALA A 323 -0.38 1.15 -34.88
C ALA A 323 -1.68 1.04 -34.07
N GLY A 324 -1.66 1.62 -32.86
CA GLY A 324 -2.76 1.54 -31.91
C GLY A 324 -2.51 0.55 -30.77
N ASP A 325 -1.71 -0.50 -30.99
CA ASP A 325 -1.38 -1.47 -29.94
C ASP A 325 -0.85 -0.79 -28.70
N THR A 326 -1.28 -1.30 -27.55
CA THR A 326 -1.04 -0.62 -26.28
C THR A 326 -0.17 -1.44 -25.36
N VAL A 327 0.55 -0.73 -24.49
CA VAL A 327 1.15 -1.28 -23.28
C VAL A 327 0.57 -0.54 -22.08
N VAL A 328 -0.01 -1.28 -21.15
CA VAL A 328 -0.48 -0.73 -19.88
C VAL A 328 0.56 -1.01 -18.81
N LEU A 329 1.11 0.06 -18.24
CA LEU A 329 2.03 0.03 -17.11
C LEU A 329 1.27 0.33 -15.82
N THR A 330 1.42 -0.51 -14.79
CA THR A 330 0.73 -0.34 -13.50
C THR A 330 1.73 -0.06 -12.38
N PHE A 331 1.44 0.95 -11.57
CA PHE A 331 2.18 1.31 -10.37
C PHE A 331 1.41 0.86 -9.12
N ASN A 332 2.13 0.55 -8.04
CA ASN A 332 1.52 0.17 -6.75
C ASN A 332 0.77 1.35 -6.08
N GLU A 333 1.04 2.59 -6.48
CA GLU A 333 0.41 3.79 -5.94
C GLU A 333 0.30 4.91 -6.98
N ALA A 334 -0.38 5.99 -6.61
CA ALA A 334 -0.66 7.11 -7.51
C ALA A 334 0.60 7.94 -7.79
N THR A 335 0.80 8.31 -9.06
CA THR A 335 1.91 9.17 -9.49
C THR A 335 1.48 10.62 -9.71
N ASN A 336 2.48 11.49 -9.91
CA ASN A 336 2.36 12.88 -10.34
C ASN A 336 1.89 13.04 -11.80
N LYS A 337 1.60 11.95 -12.51
CA LYS A 337 1.06 11.94 -13.89
C LYS A 337 1.83 12.86 -14.87
N PRO A 338 3.16 12.71 -15.00
CA PRO A 338 3.92 13.58 -15.88
C PRO A 338 3.58 13.30 -17.34
N VAL A 339 3.78 14.30 -18.20
CA VAL A 339 3.64 14.12 -19.66
C VAL A 339 4.75 13.19 -20.15
N ILE A 340 4.36 12.02 -20.63
CA ILE A 340 5.24 11.08 -21.33
C ILE A 340 5.08 11.32 -22.84
N SER A 341 6.20 11.47 -23.54
CA SER A 341 6.24 11.85 -24.95
C SER A 341 7.38 11.14 -25.67
N ALA A 342 7.41 11.23 -27.00
CA ALA A 342 8.50 10.66 -27.80
C ALA A 342 9.89 11.17 -27.37
N ALA A 343 9.98 12.39 -26.82
CA ALA A 343 11.23 12.99 -26.38
C ALA A 343 11.80 12.40 -25.09
N ASN A 344 10.96 11.82 -24.22
CA ASN A 344 11.38 11.38 -22.88
C ASN A 344 11.12 9.90 -22.57
N ILE A 345 10.29 9.20 -23.35
CA ILE A 345 9.83 7.84 -23.02
C ILE A 345 11.00 6.84 -22.91
N ASN A 346 11.95 6.84 -23.85
CA ASN A 346 13.11 5.93 -23.80
C ASN A 346 14.07 6.22 -22.63
N GLY A 347 14.03 7.41 -22.05
CA GLY A 347 14.81 7.75 -20.85
C GLY A 347 14.05 7.54 -19.54
N THR A 348 12.72 7.55 -19.59
CA THR A 348 11.85 7.41 -18.41
C THR A 348 11.41 5.95 -18.20
N LEU A 349 11.11 5.24 -19.27
CA LEU A 349 10.68 3.84 -19.33
C LEU A 349 11.66 3.09 -20.24
N VAL A 350 12.80 2.70 -19.68
CA VAL A 350 13.91 2.11 -20.44
C VAL A 350 13.58 0.66 -20.78
N LEU A 351 13.69 0.31 -22.06
CA LEU A 351 13.64 -1.08 -22.52
C LEU A 351 15.06 -1.68 -22.55
N ASN A 352 15.16 -2.98 -22.29
CA ASN A 352 16.41 -3.72 -22.50
C ASN A 352 16.71 -3.90 -24.01
N ASN A 353 17.86 -4.49 -24.32
CA ASN A 353 18.30 -4.81 -25.69
C ASN A 353 18.38 -3.63 -26.66
N SER A 354 18.43 -2.39 -26.14
CA SER A 354 18.34 -1.17 -26.94
C SER A 354 17.07 -1.08 -27.79
N HIS A 355 16.00 -1.77 -27.35
CA HIS A 355 14.69 -1.64 -27.96
C HIS A 355 14.08 -0.26 -27.66
N THR A 356 13.11 0.15 -28.47
CA THR A 356 12.49 1.47 -28.41
C THR A 356 10.97 1.38 -28.53
N TRP A 357 10.29 2.28 -27.82
CA TRP A 357 8.85 2.52 -27.95
C TRP A 357 8.48 3.27 -29.24
N LEU A 358 9.49 3.88 -29.87
CA LEU A 358 9.31 4.82 -30.99
C LEU A 358 9.37 4.11 -32.33
N ASP A 359 8.61 4.64 -33.28
CA ASP A 359 8.59 4.18 -34.67
C ASP A 359 9.81 4.68 -35.47
N GLY A 360 9.89 4.31 -36.76
CA GLY A 360 11.00 4.74 -37.64
C GLY A 360 11.14 6.26 -37.86
N ALA A 361 10.12 7.06 -37.52
CA ALA A 361 10.15 8.52 -37.55
C ALA A 361 10.43 9.12 -36.16
N VAL A 362 10.82 8.30 -35.19
CA VAL A 362 11.02 8.71 -33.79
C VAL A 362 9.72 9.22 -33.17
N ALA A 363 8.56 8.74 -33.65
CA ALA A 363 7.25 9.13 -33.16
C ALA A 363 6.71 8.12 -32.13
N LEU A 364 5.85 8.61 -31.25
CA LEU A 364 5.04 7.85 -30.30
C LEU A 364 3.57 8.09 -30.62
N GLY A 365 2.70 7.08 -30.45
CA GLY A 365 1.26 7.25 -30.63
C GLY A 365 0.68 8.16 -29.55
N THR A 366 0.37 7.60 -28.38
CA THR A 366 -0.09 8.36 -27.20
C THR A 366 0.46 7.77 -25.91
N ALA A 367 0.49 8.57 -24.85
CA ALA A 367 0.75 8.10 -23.49
C ALA A 367 -0.20 8.84 -22.54
N ALA A 368 -1.09 8.10 -21.88
CA ALA A 368 -2.15 8.68 -21.06
C ALA A 368 -2.26 7.97 -19.70
N TRP A 369 -2.28 8.77 -18.64
CA TRP A 369 -2.55 8.31 -17.28
C TRP A 369 -4.05 8.13 -17.05
N ASN A 370 -4.43 7.14 -16.24
CA ASN A 370 -5.77 7.08 -15.68
C ASN A 370 -5.98 8.18 -14.61
N ASP A 371 -7.23 8.44 -14.23
CA ASP A 371 -7.57 9.49 -13.25
C ASP A 371 -6.86 9.30 -11.91
N ALA A 372 -6.75 8.03 -11.46
CA ALA A 372 -6.07 7.65 -10.23
C ALA A 372 -4.54 7.84 -10.29
N GLY A 373 -3.95 8.01 -11.48
CA GLY A 373 -2.49 8.13 -11.66
C GLY A 373 -1.70 6.85 -11.41
N THR A 374 -2.37 5.70 -11.32
CA THR A 374 -1.76 4.38 -11.04
C THR A 374 -1.47 3.58 -12.30
N GLN A 375 -2.04 3.95 -13.45
CA GLN A 375 -1.83 3.26 -14.71
C GLN A 375 -1.50 4.24 -15.83
N LEU A 376 -0.48 3.92 -16.62
CA LEU A 376 -0.10 4.61 -17.84
C LEU A 376 -0.35 3.69 -19.03
N THR A 377 -1.22 4.10 -19.95
CA THR A 377 -1.47 3.42 -21.21
C THR A 377 -0.65 4.10 -22.30
N VAL A 378 0.26 3.36 -22.92
CA VAL A 378 1.07 3.82 -24.05
C VAL A 378 0.56 3.16 -25.32
N ALA A 379 0.06 3.95 -26.28
CA ALA A 379 -0.29 3.46 -27.61
C ALA A 379 0.91 3.65 -28.57
N LEU A 380 1.23 2.59 -29.30
CA LEU A 380 2.31 2.54 -30.27
C LEU A 380 1.85 3.06 -31.64
N THR A 381 2.81 3.45 -32.47
CA THR A 381 2.60 3.85 -33.87
C THR A 381 3.60 3.12 -34.75
N THR A 382 3.26 2.84 -36.00
CA THR A 382 4.09 2.10 -36.96
C THR A 382 4.27 2.87 -38.27
N GLY A 383 4.23 4.20 -38.22
CA GLY A 383 4.07 5.06 -39.40
C GLY A 383 5.19 4.92 -40.44
N THR A 384 6.46 4.98 -40.00
CA THR A 384 7.63 4.84 -40.91
C THR A 384 8.32 3.49 -40.78
N ALA A 385 8.36 2.92 -39.58
CA ALA A 385 8.81 1.56 -39.30
C ALA A 385 8.18 1.10 -37.99
N ILE A 386 8.11 -0.20 -37.77
CA ILE A 386 7.57 -0.80 -36.54
C ILE A 386 8.53 -0.51 -35.37
N PRO A 387 8.03 -0.06 -34.19
CA PRO A 387 8.84 0.01 -32.98
C PRO A 387 9.48 -1.34 -32.66
N THR A 388 10.64 -1.34 -32.00
CA THR A 388 11.37 -2.59 -31.74
C THR A 388 10.97 -3.27 -30.44
N ILE A 389 10.09 -2.67 -29.64
CA ILE A 389 9.52 -3.28 -28.43
C ILE A 389 8.84 -4.62 -28.75
N VAL A 390 9.11 -5.64 -27.94
CA VAL A 390 8.53 -6.97 -28.06
C VAL A 390 8.15 -7.54 -26.69
N VAL A 391 7.15 -8.43 -26.67
CA VAL A 391 6.82 -9.19 -25.46
C VAL A 391 8.05 -10.00 -25.01
N GLY A 392 8.37 -9.95 -23.72
CA GLY A 392 9.60 -10.47 -23.14
C GLY A 392 10.68 -9.41 -22.86
N ASP A 393 10.53 -8.20 -23.40
CA ASP A 393 11.37 -7.07 -23.00
C ASP A 393 11.21 -6.74 -21.51
N THR A 394 12.24 -6.17 -20.90
CA THR A 394 12.19 -5.64 -19.54
C THR A 394 12.00 -4.14 -19.58
N VAL A 395 10.93 -3.66 -18.98
CA VAL A 395 10.63 -2.24 -18.81
C VAL A 395 11.13 -1.78 -17.44
N THR A 396 12.02 -0.80 -17.41
CA THR A 396 12.59 -0.24 -16.18
C THR A 396 12.25 1.24 -16.06
N VAL A 397 11.68 1.64 -14.92
CA VAL A 397 11.48 3.06 -14.60
C VAL A 397 12.83 3.67 -14.25
N ALA A 398 13.17 4.77 -14.91
CA ALA A 398 14.42 5.49 -14.70
C ALA A 398 14.20 7.01 -14.59
N GLY A 399 15.19 7.69 -14.01
CA GLY A 399 15.18 9.13 -13.84
C GLY A 399 14.29 9.60 -12.69
N THR A 400 13.83 10.85 -12.77
CA THR A 400 13.12 11.55 -11.70
C THR A 400 11.80 12.17 -12.17
N LEU A 401 11.30 11.77 -13.35
CA LEU A 401 10.13 12.39 -13.96
C LEU A 401 8.82 11.91 -13.31
N ILE A 402 8.70 10.60 -13.08
CA ILE A 402 7.56 9.98 -12.39
C ILE A 402 7.88 9.96 -10.89
N LYS A 403 6.97 10.54 -10.10
CA LYS A 403 7.06 10.68 -8.65
C LYS A 403 5.71 10.47 -8.00
N ASP A 404 5.65 10.31 -6.68
CA ASP A 404 4.42 10.50 -5.91
C ASP A 404 4.19 11.99 -5.57
N LEU A 405 3.23 12.27 -4.68
CA LEU A 405 2.96 13.60 -4.14
C LEU A 405 4.01 14.07 -3.11
N ALA A 406 4.71 13.15 -2.45
CA ALA A 406 5.81 13.42 -1.53
C ALA A 406 7.16 13.68 -2.24
N SER A 407 7.16 13.69 -3.57
CA SER A 407 8.33 13.87 -4.43
C SER A 407 9.35 12.73 -4.40
N ASN A 408 8.99 11.54 -3.91
CA ASN A 408 9.84 10.36 -4.06
C ASN A 408 9.79 9.86 -5.50
N ASN A 409 10.93 9.43 -6.04
CA ASN A 409 11.01 9.00 -7.43
C ASN A 409 10.43 7.59 -7.60
N ALA A 410 9.72 7.37 -8.70
CA ALA A 410 9.25 6.04 -9.04
C ALA A 410 10.41 5.11 -9.40
N THR A 411 10.25 3.83 -9.10
CA THR A 411 11.24 2.77 -9.33
C THR A 411 10.56 1.53 -9.91
N GLY A 412 11.32 0.46 -10.16
CA GLY A 412 10.78 -0.84 -10.57
C GLY A 412 11.21 -1.26 -11.97
N SER A 413 11.26 -2.58 -12.16
CA SER A 413 11.64 -3.22 -13.41
C SER A 413 10.81 -4.49 -13.57
N VAL A 414 10.10 -4.60 -14.70
CA VAL A 414 9.15 -5.69 -14.95
C VAL A 414 9.30 -6.21 -16.38
N THR A 415 9.08 -7.51 -16.57
CA THR A 415 9.00 -8.09 -17.92
C THR A 415 7.66 -7.74 -18.56
N LEU A 416 7.70 -7.26 -19.80
CA LEU A 416 6.53 -7.03 -20.64
C LEU A 416 5.88 -8.37 -20.97
N THR A 417 4.62 -8.53 -20.55
CA THR A 417 3.80 -9.71 -20.82
C THR A 417 2.66 -9.36 -21.79
N GLY A 418 1.72 -10.27 -22.01
CA GLY A 418 0.59 -10.03 -22.92
C GLY A 418 0.91 -10.43 -24.35
N ASN A 419 0.29 -9.75 -25.32
CA ASN A 419 0.49 -10.00 -26.75
C ASN A 419 0.19 -8.74 -27.58
N PHE A 420 0.95 -8.55 -28.66
CA PHE A 420 0.63 -7.61 -29.75
C PHE A 420 0.01 -8.37 -30.93
N GLY A 421 -0.89 -9.33 -30.68
CA GLY A 421 -1.50 -10.14 -31.74
C GLY A 421 -0.68 -11.38 -32.11
N ILE A 422 -1.37 -12.44 -32.56
CA ILE A 422 -0.75 -13.73 -32.92
C ILE A 422 0.02 -13.58 -34.24
N GLN A 423 1.34 -13.68 -34.18
CA GLN A 423 2.23 -13.70 -35.35
C GLN A 423 2.52 -15.13 -35.84
N THR A 424 1.53 -16.03 -35.83
CA THR A 424 1.77 -17.43 -36.22
C THR A 424 0.66 -17.96 -37.12
N ASP A 425 0.57 -17.41 -38.34
CA ASP A 425 0.22 -18.28 -39.45
C ASP A 425 1.40 -19.24 -39.67
N THR A 426 1.20 -20.52 -39.37
CA THR A 426 2.25 -21.56 -39.44
C THR A 426 2.03 -22.52 -40.60
N THR A 427 1.01 -22.29 -41.41
CA THR A 427 0.58 -23.19 -42.48
C THR A 427 0.62 -22.44 -43.80
N GLY A 428 1.47 -22.87 -44.73
CA GLY A 428 1.54 -22.24 -46.04
C GLY A 428 0.53 -22.78 -47.05
N PRO A 429 0.45 -22.15 -48.25
CA PRO A 429 -0.57 -22.46 -49.25
C PRO A 429 -0.54 -23.92 -49.69
N THR A 430 -1.68 -24.58 -49.69
CA THR A 430 -1.83 -25.96 -50.19
C THR A 430 -2.44 -25.98 -51.58
N LEU A 431 -1.85 -26.75 -52.50
CA LEU A 431 -2.42 -26.98 -53.83
C LEU A 431 -3.71 -27.77 -53.70
N ASN A 432 -4.86 -27.13 -53.95
CA ASN A 432 -6.19 -27.69 -53.78
C ASN A 432 -6.69 -28.46 -55.00
N SER A 433 -6.43 -27.96 -56.22
CA SER A 433 -6.81 -28.66 -57.46
C SER A 433 -5.89 -28.33 -58.64
N ALA A 434 -5.92 -29.19 -59.65
CA ALA A 434 -5.24 -29.03 -60.92
C ALA A 434 -6.15 -29.52 -62.06
N THR A 435 -6.58 -28.62 -62.95
CA THR A 435 -7.54 -28.94 -64.01
C THR A 435 -7.02 -28.51 -65.37
N ALA A 436 -6.97 -29.44 -66.32
CA ALA A 436 -6.63 -29.21 -67.71
C ALA A 436 -7.84 -28.71 -68.52
N TYR A 437 -7.60 -27.73 -69.39
CA TYR A 437 -8.56 -27.16 -70.32
C TYR A 437 -7.96 -27.06 -71.72
N GLY A 438 -8.68 -27.60 -72.72
CA GLY A 438 -8.36 -27.42 -74.13
C GLY A 438 -8.78 -26.04 -74.67
N THR A 439 -8.01 -25.50 -75.61
CA THR A 439 -8.26 -24.21 -76.29
C THR A 439 -9.25 -24.31 -77.47
N GLY A 440 -9.72 -25.51 -77.79
CA GLY A 440 -10.81 -25.73 -78.76
C GLY A 440 -10.39 -25.79 -80.23
N SER A 441 -9.09 -25.70 -80.54
CA SER A 441 -8.55 -25.73 -81.91
C SER A 441 -8.42 -27.14 -82.51
N ALA A 442 -8.29 -28.17 -81.67
CA ALA A 442 -8.09 -29.57 -82.08
C ALA A 442 -8.69 -30.57 -81.08
N ASN A 443 -9.00 -31.79 -81.54
CA ASN A 443 -9.36 -32.91 -80.67
C ASN A 443 -8.09 -33.52 -80.07
N GLY A 444 -7.74 -33.09 -78.85
CA GLY A 444 -6.56 -33.57 -78.12
C GLY A 444 -5.68 -32.43 -77.65
N LYS A 445 -4.61 -32.77 -76.91
CA LYS A 445 -3.65 -31.82 -76.36
C LYS A 445 -2.96 -31.02 -77.48
N ASP A 446 -2.96 -29.69 -77.37
CA ASP A 446 -2.36 -28.76 -78.33
C ASP A 446 -1.62 -27.59 -77.64
N ALA A 447 -0.89 -26.78 -78.42
CA ALA A 447 -0.32 -25.54 -77.95
C ALA A 447 -1.43 -24.55 -77.55
N GLY A 448 -1.21 -23.81 -76.46
CA GLY A 448 -2.19 -22.87 -75.93
C GLY A 448 -3.13 -23.50 -74.88
N ASP A 449 -3.26 -24.83 -74.86
CA ASP A 449 -3.99 -25.53 -73.80
C ASP A 449 -3.43 -25.18 -72.43
N THR A 450 -4.31 -25.18 -71.43
CA THR A 450 -3.96 -24.69 -70.09
C THR A 450 -4.19 -25.73 -69.01
N ILE A 451 -3.44 -25.60 -67.93
CA ILE A 451 -3.71 -26.28 -66.67
C ILE A 451 -3.82 -25.18 -65.60
N VAL A 452 -4.96 -25.13 -64.92
CA VAL A 452 -5.22 -24.18 -63.83
C VAL A 452 -5.00 -24.88 -62.51
N LEU A 453 -4.08 -24.33 -61.71
CA LEU A 453 -3.76 -24.76 -60.36
C LEU A 453 -4.43 -23.82 -59.37
N VAL A 454 -5.17 -24.37 -58.41
CA VAL A 454 -5.87 -23.60 -57.38
C VAL A 454 -5.26 -23.86 -56.03
N PHE A 455 -4.84 -22.82 -55.33
CA PHE A 455 -4.37 -22.86 -53.95
C PHE A 455 -5.52 -22.51 -53.00
N ASN A 456 -5.51 -23.08 -51.79
CA ASN A 456 -6.54 -22.79 -50.77
C ASN A 456 -6.45 -21.36 -50.21
N GLU A 457 -5.35 -20.65 -50.44
CA GLU A 457 -5.12 -19.28 -49.96
C GLU A 457 -4.24 -18.46 -50.91
N VAL A 458 -4.11 -17.17 -50.61
CA VAL A 458 -3.37 -16.19 -51.42
C VAL A 458 -1.87 -16.48 -51.35
N THR A 459 -1.21 -16.46 -52.51
CA THR A 459 0.24 -16.64 -52.61
C THR A 459 0.98 -15.33 -52.93
N ASN A 460 2.30 -15.36 -52.83
CA ASN A 460 3.23 -14.31 -53.24
C ASN A 460 3.31 -14.10 -54.76
N LYS A 461 2.50 -14.81 -55.56
CA LYS A 461 2.45 -14.71 -57.03
C LYS A 461 3.81 -14.86 -57.69
N ALA A 462 4.59 -15.83 -57.22
CA ALA A 462 5.94 -16.02 -57.71
C ALA A 462 6.01 -16.22 -59.23
N THR A 463 7.03 -15.67 -59.87
CA THR A 463 7.27 -15.83 -61.30
C THR A 463 7.64 -17.27 -61.63
N ILE A 464 6.76 -17.94 -62.36
CA ILE A 464 7.00 -19.28 -62.90
C ILE A 464 7.41 -19.16 -64.37
N ASN A 465 8.50 -19.82 -64.75
CA ASN A 465 9.06 -19.75 -66.10
C ASN A 465 9.72 -21.09 -66.48
N ALA A 466 10.23 -21.17 -67.71
CA ALA A 466 10.83 -22.41 -68.23
C ALA A 466 12.01 -22.93 -67.38
N ALA A 467 12.73 -22.05 -66.67
CA ALA A 467 13.88 -22.44 -65.86
C ALA A 467 13.50 -23.09 -64.52
N ASN A 468 12.32 -22.77 -63.96
CA ASN A 468 11.94 -23.23 -62.62
C ASN A 468 10.69 -24.13 -62.57
N VAL A 469 9.85 -24.15 -63.62
CA VAL A 469 8.53 -24.79 -63.58
C VAL A 469 8.58 -26.27 -63.20
N ASN A 470 9.52 -27.05 -63.74
CA ASN A 470 9.65 -28.48 -63.41
C ASN A 470 10.17 -28.74 -61.98
N THR A 471 10.79 -27.75 -61.34
CA THR A 471 11.28 -27.88 -59.96
C THR A 471 10.28 -27.37 -58.93
N VAL A 472 9.51 -26.32 -59.28
CA VAL A 472 8.51 -25.71 -58.40
C VAL A 472 7.20 -26.49 -58.45
N LEU A 473 6.83 -26.98 -59.63
CA LEU A 473 5.63 -27.76 -59.91
C LEU A 473 6.06 -29.12 -60.45
N ALA A 474 6.69 -29.95 -59.61
CA ALA A 474 7.24 -31.23 -60.05
C ALA A 474 6.13 -32.18 -60.53
N LEU A 475 6.30 -32.76 -61.70
CA LEU A 475 5.42 -33.81 -62.23
C LEU A 475 5.99 -35.19 -61.91
N ASN A 476 5.12 -36.18 -61.74
CA ASN A 476 5.52 -37.58 -61.69
C ASN A 476 5.97 -38.09 -63.08
N ASN A 477 6.48 -39.33 -63.13
CA ASN A 477 6.82 -40.04 -64.37
C ASN A 477 7.84 -39.35 -65.28
N THR A 478 8.68 -38.46 -64.74
CA THR A 478 9.65 -37.65 -65.53
C THR A 478 8.99 -36.78 -66.60
N HIS A 479 7.69 -36.52 -66.47
CA HIS A 479 6.97 -35.64 -67.38
C HIS A 479 7.38 -34.18 -67.15
N SER A 480 7.17 -33.35 -68.16
CA SER A 480 7.59 -31.97 -68.17
C SER A 480 6.49 -31.05 -68.68
N TRP A 481 6.51 -29.83 -68.12
CA TRP A 481 5.75 -28.67 -68.60
C TRP A 481 6.34 -28.05 -69.86
N LEU A 482 7.58 -28.40 -70.20
CA LEU A 482 8.32 -27.81 -71.31
C LEU A 482 8.10 -28.61 -72.59
N ASP A 483 8.02 -27.88 -73.71
CA ASP A 483 7.99 -28.49 -75.05
C ASP A 483 9.36 -29.07 -75.43
N GLY A 484 9.44 -29.73 -76.59
CA GLY A 484 10.69 -30.35 -77.05
C GLY A 484 11.84 -29.37 -77.34
N ALA A 485 11.61 -28.05 -77.30
CA ALA A 485 12.64 -27.02 -77.41
C ALA A 485 13.01 -26.44 -76.03
N GLY A 486 12.40 -26.94 -74.96
CA GLY A 486 12.60 -26.46 -73.58
C GLY A 486 11.82 -25.20 -73.25
N ALA A 487 10.83 -24.81 -74.08
CA ALA A 487 10.04 -23.61 -73.85
C ALA A 487 8.77 -23.91 -73.01
N LEU A 488 8.28 -22.89 -72.32
CA LEU A 488 6.99 -22.87 -71.63
C LEU A 488 6.07 -21.90 -72.37
N GLY A 489 4.81 -22.27 -72.62
CA GLY A 489 3.85 -21.39 -73.30
C GLY A 489 3.47 -20.15 -72.49
N GLY A 490 3.42 -20.29 -71.17
CA GLY A 490 3.24 -19.17 -70.24
C GLY A 490 2.86 -19.64 -68.84
N ALA A 491 2.96 -18.72 -67.88
CA ALA A 491 2.45 -18.90 -66.53
C ALA A 491 1.90 -17.56 -66.02
N ALA A 492 0.65 -17.53 -65.56
CA ALA A 492 0.01 -16.32 -65.09
C ALA A 492 -0.82 -16.58 -63.83
N TRP A 493 -0.67 -15.70 -62.84
CA TRP A 493 -1.52 -15.68 -61.66
C TRP A 493 -2.77 -14.83 -61.90
N ASN A 494 -3.89 -15.19 -61.29
CA ASN A 494 -5.02 -14.27 -61.15
C ASN A 494 -4.70 -13.12 -60.17
N ASP A 495 -5.50 -12.06 -60.18
CA ASP A 495 -5.28 -10.88 -59.33
C ASP A 495 -5.21 -11.23 -57.84
N ALA A 496 -6.07 -12.17 -57.42
CA ALA A 496 -6.14 -12.68 -56.04
C ALA A 496 -4.94 -13.57 -55.65
N GLY A 497 -4.09 -14.00 -56.58
CA GLY A 497 -2.93 -14.85 -56.30
C GLY A 497 -3.26 -16.27 -55.81
N THR A 498 -4.49 -16.75 -56.04
CA THR A 498 -4.97 -18.08 -55.65
C THR A 498 -5.00 -19.07 -56.81
N HIS A 499 -4.94 -18.58 -58.06
CA HIS A 499 -4.99 -19.42 -59.26
C HIS A 499 -3.77 -19.15 -60.13
N LEU A 500 -3.06 -20.21 -60.49
CA LEU A 500 -1.95 -20.19 -61.45
C LEU A 500 -2.34 -20.95 -62.70
N THR A 501 -2.42 -20.25 -63.82
CA THR A 501 -2.67 -20.84 -65.14
C THR A 501 -1.34 -21.08 -65.85
N ILE A 502 -1.04 -22.34 -66.17
CA ILE A 502 0.08 -22.73 -67.00
C ILE A 502 -0.41 -22.99 -68.42
N THR A 503 0.18 -22.31 -69.40
CA THR A 503 -0.11 -22.48 -70.83
C THR A 503 0.96 -23.34 -71.49
N LEU A 504 0.53 -24.31 -72.27
CA LEU A 504 1.39 -25.24 -72.99
C LEU A 504 1.89 -24.62 -74.29
N SER A 505 3.13 -24.92 -74.68
CA SER A 505 3.70 -24.55 -75.99
C SER A 505 3.85 -25.79 -76.88
N ALA A 506 4.18 -25.60 -78.16
CA ALA A 506 4.51 -26.70 -79.06
C ALA A 506 5.51 -26.27 -80.14
N ALA A 507 6.75 -25.95 -79.76
CA ALA A 507 7.75 -25.55 -80.76
C ALA A 507 8.24 -26.75 -81.61
N THR A 508 8.77 -27.81 -80.98
CA THR A 508 9.24 -29.02 -81.69
C THR A 508 8.38 -30.26 -81.39
N THR A 509 8.01 -30.47 -80.12
CA THR A 509 7.02 -31.46 -79.68
C THR A 509 6.22 -30.87 -78.52
N LEU A 510 4.97 -31.30 -78.32
CA LEU A 510 4.19 -30.90 -77.14
C LEU A 510 4.91 -31.31 -75.84
N PRO A 511 4.69 -30.58 -74.73
CA PRO A 511 5.09 -31.00 -73.41
C PRO A 511 4.58 -32.40 -73.07
N THR A 512 5.23 -33.11 -72.16
CA THR A 512 4.81 -34.48 -71.81
C THR A 512 3.77 -34.53 -70.68
N VAL A 513 3.51 -33.41 -69.98
CA VAL A 513 2.43 -33.32 -68.97
C VAL A 513 1.07 -33.78 -69.51
N SER A 514 0.31 -34.53 -68.75
CA SER A 514 -0.95 -35.15 -69.19
C SER A 514 -1.97 -35.20 -68.07
N THR A 515 -3.25 -35.36 -68.43
CA THR A 515 -4.27 -35.70 -67.42
C THR A 515 -3.92 -37.06 -66.80
N GLY A 516 -4.07 -37.17 -65.48
CA GLY A 516 -3.61 -38.33 -64.71
C GLY A 516 -2.21 -38.17 -64.07
N ASP A 517 -1.42 -37.19 -64.51
CA ASP A 517 -0.15 -36.86 -63.82
C ASP A 517 -0.42 -36.27 -62.44
N ILE A 518 0.51 -36.47 -61.51
CA ILE A 518 0.51 -35.85 -60.19
C ILE A 518 1.48 -34.68 -60.20
N ILE A 519 0.96 -33.50 -59.93
CA ILE A 519 1.74 -32.30 -59.63
C ILE A 519 2.06 -32.31 -58.15
N THR A 520 3.29 -31.99 -57.78
CA THR A 520 3.71 -31.71 -56.40
C THR A 520 4.34 -30.32 -56.34
N VAL A 521 3.78 -29.46 -55.50
CA VAL A 521 4.39 -28.15 -55.22
C VAL A 521 5.59 -28.36 -54.31
N ALA A 522 6.75 -27.88 -54.75
CA ALA A 522 8.02 -28.10 -54.07
C ALA A 522 8.86 -26.81 -54.00
N GLY A 523 9.78 -26.80 -53.04
CA GLY A 523 10.67 -25.67 -52.79
C GLY A 523 10.03 -24.55 -51.98
N SER A 524 10.66 -23.38 -52.01
CA SER A 524 10.28 -22.20 -51.21
C SER A 524 9.89 -21.00 -52.07
N LEU A 525 9.59 -21.23 -53.35
CA LEU A 525 9.35 -20.13 -54.28
C LEU A 525 7.93 -19.58 -54.15
N ILE A 526 6.93 -20.44 -54.03
CA ILE A 526 5.54 -20.05 -53.79
C ILE A 526 5.34 -20.04 -52.27
N GLN A 527 4.97 -18.89 -51.71
CA GLN A 527 4.78 -18.66 -50.27
C GLN A 527 3.52 -17.84 -50.01
N ASP A 528 2.99 -17.85 -48.78
CA ASP A 528 1.98 -16.87 -48.33
C ASP A 528 2.63 -15.54 -47.89
N VAL A 529 1.83 -14.65 -47.29
CA VAL A 529 2.30 -13.36 -46.74
C VAL A 529 3.17 -13.52 -45.48
N ALA A 530 3.01 -14.63 -44.74
CA ALA A 530 3.79 -14.96 -43.55
C ALA A 530 5.12 -15.66 -43.89
N GLY A 531 5.38 -15.94 -45.17
CA GLY A 531 6.59 -16.60 -45.65
C GLY A 531 6.55 -18.13 -45.55
N ASN A 532 5.40 -18.73 -45.26
CA ASN A 532 5.27 -20.19 -45.22
C ASN A 532 5.25 -20.75 -46.64
N ASN A 533 5.99 -21.84 -46.87
CA ASN A 533 6.11 -22.45 -48.19
C ASN A 533 4.82 -23.15 -48.62
N ALA A 534 4.47 -23.03 -49.89
CA ALA A 534 3.37 -23.77 -50.47
C ALA A 534 3.70 -25.26 -50.58
N THR A 535 2.70 -26.11 -50.35
CA THR A 535 2.83 -27.57 -50.33
C THR A 535 1.67 -28.27 -51.02
N GLY A 536 1.78 -29.59 -51.17
CA GLY A 536 0.67 -30.45 -51.60
C GLY A 536 0.86 -31.03 -53.00
N SER A 537 0.17 -32.15 -53.22
CA SER A 537 0.16 -32.86 -54.50
C SER A 537 -1.27 -33.06 -55.00
N ARG A 538 -1.50 -32.93 -56.31
CA ARG A 538 -2.81 -33.14 -56.95
C ARG A 538 -2.67 -33.83 -58.29
N ILE A 539 -3.60 -34.74 -58.58
CA ILE A 539 -3.75 -35.33 -59.91
C ILE A 539 -4.34 -34.27 -60.85
N ILE A 540 -3.78 -34.14 -62.05
CA ILE A 540 -4.34 -33.32 -63.11
C ILE A 540 -5.60 -34.01 -63.64
N ILE A 541 -6.74 -33.38 -63.43
CA ILE A 541 -8.03 -33.82 -63.98
C ILE A 541 -8.45 -32.92 -65.14
N GLY A 542 -9.68 -33.09 -65.63
CA GLY A 542 -10.21 -32.34 -66.76
C GLY A 542 -9.90 -32.99 -68.10
N SER A 543 -9.87 -32.19 -69.16
CA SER A 543 -9.61 -32.69 -70.50
C SER A 543 -9.00 -31.60 -71.37
N PHE A 544 -8.08 -32.00 -72.24
CA PHE A 544 -7.58 -31.17 -73.34
C PHE A 544 -8.51 -31.21 -74.57
N THR A 545 -9.60 -31.97 -74.53
CA THR A 545 -10.61 -31.94 -75.59
C THR A 545 -11.46 -30.68 -75.52
N LYS A 546 -11.93 -30.20 -76.67
CA LYS A 546 -12.84 -29.06 -76.81
C LYS A 546 -14.01 -29.17 -75.83
N ILE A 547 -14.22 -28.12 -75.03
CA ILE A 547 -15.48 -27.93 -74.27
C ILE A 547 -16.52 -27.48 -75.32
N GLY A 548 -17.38 -28.39 -75.78
CA GLY A 548 -18.54 -28.03 -76.60
C GLY A 548 -18.96 -28.93 -77.78
N ASP A 549 -18.46 -30.15 -77.94
CA ASP A 549 -19.08 -31.14 -78.85
C ASP A 549 -19.93 -32.12 -78.04
N ASP A 550 -21.16 -31.72 -77.72
CA ASP A 550 -22.28 -32.66 -77.61
C ASP A 550 -22.74 -32.95 -79.04
N ASP A 551 -22.01 -33.83 -79.74
CA ASP A 551 -22.52 -34.41 -80.98
C ASP A 551 -23.26 -35.72 -80.64
N ASP A 552 -24.58 -35.58 -80.57
CA ASP A 552 -25.55 -36.67 -80.65
C ASP A 552 -25.28 -37.50 -81.93
N ASN A 553 -24.68 -38.69 -81.79
CA ASN A 553 -24.95 -39.92 -82.55
C ASN A 553 -23.75 -40.89 -82.44
N ASP A 554 -23.81 -41.85 -81.53
CA ASP A 554 -24.16 -43.23 -81.90
C ASP A 554 -24.02 -44.17 -80.70
N ASN A 555 -24.91 -45.16 -80.69
CA ASN A 555 -25.05 -46.17 -79.67
C ASN A 555 -23.78 -47.01 -79.49
N ASP A 556 -23.07 -46.86 -78.35
CA ASP A 556 -22.59 -48.06 -77.66
C ASP A 556 -22.39 -47.88 -76.15
N LYS A 557 -22.41 -49.04 -75.49
CA LYS A 557 -22.72 -49.29 -74.08
C LYS A 557 -21.81 -48.65 -73.03
N LYS A 558 -22.49 -48.21 -71.96
CA LYS A 558 -22.15 -48.32 -70.52
C LYS A 558 -20.89 -47.61 -70.02
N ASP A 559 -21.04 -46.37 -69.57
CA ASP A 559 -20.91 -45.99 -68.16
C ASP A 559 -21.24 -44.51 -67.97
N GLY A 560 -21.93 -44.15 -66.88
CA GLY A 560 -21.95 -42.77 -66.39
C GLY A 560 -22.92 -41.77 -67.03
N LYS A 561 -24.17 -42.16 -67.34
CA LYS A 561 -25.21 -41.17 -67.67
C LYS A 561 -25.48 -40.27 -66.45
N ILE A 562 -25.15 -38.98 -66.56
CA ILE A 562 -25.54 -37.94 -65.60
C ILE A 562 -27.01 -37.60 -65.87
N CYS A 563 -27.83 -37.66 -64.83
CA CYS A 563 -29.24 -37.36 -64.85
C CYS A 563 -29.47 -35.85 -64.64
N ARG A 564 -30.63 -35.32 -65.05
CA ARG A 564 -30.97 -33.89 -64.89
C ARG A 564 -30.93 -33.41 -63.44
N ASN A 565 -31.11 -34.32 -62.48
CA ASN A 565 -30.99 -34.09 -61.05
C ASN A 565 -29.56 -34.31 -60.49
N GLY A 566 -28.54 -34.32 -61.35
CA GLY A 566 -27.13 -34.47 -60.97
C GLY A 566 -26.69 -35.89 -60.59
N LEU A 567 -27.61 -36.87 -60.56
CA LEU A 567 -27.28 -38.27 -60.23
C LEU A 567 -26.56 -38.97 -61.38
N GLN A 568 -25.55 -39.79 -61.07
CA GLN A 568 -24.86 -40.64 -62.03
C GLN A 568 -25.22 -42.09 -61.78
N ASN A 569 -25.85 -42.74 -62.76
CA ASN A 569 -26.20 -44.15 -62.64
C ASN A 569 -24.94 -45.01 -62.42
N GLY A 570 -24.99 -45.90 -61.43
CA GLY A 570 -23.88 -46.77 -61.03
C GLY A 570 -22.97 -46.22 -59.93
N LYS A 571 -23.19 -44.98 -59.46
CA LYS A 571 -22.46 -44.38 -58.34
C LYS A 571 -23.20 -44.52 -57.01
N LEU A 572 -22.44 -44.52 -55.92
CA LEU A 572 -22.96 -44.54 -54.56
C LEU A 572 -23.06 -43.13 -54.00
N TYR A 573 -24.19 -42.83 -53.35
CA TYR A 573 -24.50 -41.54 -52.76
C TYR A 573 -24.85 -41.68 -51.29
N ARG A 574 -24.63 -40.61 -50.51
CA ARG A 574 -25.09 -40.48 -49.13
C ARG A 574 -25.66 -39.08 -48.94
N GLN A 575 -26.79 -39.00 -48.24
CA GLN A 575 -27.38 -37.72 -47.86
C GLN A 575 -26.54 -37.10 -46.75
N VAL A 576 -26.40 -35.77 -46.76
CA VAL A 576 -25.78 -35.05 -45.65
C VAL A 576 -26.60 -35.37 -44.38
N ASP A 577 -25.91 -35.76 -43.31
CA ASP A 577 -26.49 -36.16 -42.01
C ASP A 577 -27.21 -37.53 -41.92
N SER A 578 -27.01 -38.44 -42.88
CA SER A 578 -27.48 -39.83 -42.80
C SER A 578 -26.36 -40.85 -43.02
N ASP A 579 -26.36 -41.96 -42.26
CA ASP A 579 -25.42 -43.08 -42.45
C ASP A 579 -25.86 -44.05 -43.57
N THR A 580 -27.01 -43.82 -44.19
CA THR A 580 -27.55 -44.71 -45.23
C THR A 580 -26.88 -44.44 -46.59
N VAL A 581 -26.39 -45.49 -47.24
CA VAL A 581 -25.79 -45.42 -48.58
C VAL A 581 -26.79 -45.86 -49.64
N TYR A 582 -26.86 -45.09 -50.72
CA TYR A 582 -27.77 -45.30 -51.85
C TYR A 582 -26.99 -45.63 -53.12
N LEU A 583 -27.55 -46.45 -54.00
CA LEU A 583 -27.08 -46.66 -55.37
C LEU A 583 -28.00 -45.89 -56.33
N ALA A 584 -27.43 -45.04 -57.17
CA ALA A 584 -28.17 -44.39 -58.24
C ALA A 584 -28.39 -45.37 -59.40
N ALA A 585 -29.65 -45.65 -59.71
CA ALA A 585 -30.04 -46.47 -60.86
C ALA A 585 -31.31 -45.89 -61.50
N ALA A 586 -31.30 -45.75 -62.83
CA ALA A 586 -32.37 -45.09 -63.59
C ALA A 586 -32.75 -43.69 -63.04
N CYS A 587 -31.74 -42.90 -62.65
CA CYS A 587 -31.90 -41.53 -62.14
C CYS A 587 -32.69 -41.41 -60.83
N LYS A 588 -32.78 -42.50 -60.06
CA LYS A 588 -33.38 -42.55 -58.72
C LYS A 588 -32.42 -43.21 -57.74
N LEU A 589 -32.45 -42.77 -56.49
CA LEU A 589 -31.71 -43.39 -55.41
C LEU A 589 -32.48 -44.60 -54.87
N LYS A 590 -31.80 -45.74 -54.76
CA LYS A 590 -32.29 -46.91 -54.03
C LYS A 590 -31.35 -47.24 -52.89
N VAL A 591 -31.91 -47.53 -51.71
CA VAL A 591 -31.13 -47.99 -50.55
C VAL A 591 -30.30 -49.20 -50.95
N PHE A 592 -29.00 -49.11 -50.75
CA PHE A 592 -28.07 -50.16 -51.14
C PHE A 592 -27.94 -51.20 -50.02
N ASN A 593 -28.72 -52.28 -50.11
CA ASN A 593 -28.70 -53.40 -49.16
C ASN A 593 -27.74 -54.54 -49.59
N GLY A 594 -26.49 -54.21 -49.92
CA GLY A 594 -25.51 -55.20 -50.37
C GLY A 594 -25.14 -56.20 -49.26
N ALA A 595 -25.37 -57.49 -49.48
CA ALA A 595 -25.08 -58.61 -48.56
C ALA A 595 -23.56 -58.92 -48.35
N ALA A 596 -22.70 -57.89 -48.38
CA ALA A 596 -21.25 -58.01 -48.19
C ALA A 596 -20.72 -57.24 -46.96
N VAL A 597 -21.56 -57.06 -45.94
CA VAL A 597 -21.23 -56.32 -44.69
C VAL A 597 -20.41 -57.17 -43.69
N GLY A 598 -19.82 -58.29 -44.12
CA GLY A 598 -19.15 -59.25 -43.23
C GLY A 598 -17.63 -59.39 -43.37
N LYS A 599 -16.98 -58.81 -44.39
CA LYS A 599 -15.52 -59.02 -44.62
C LYS A 599 -14.70 -57.77 -44.95
N ALA A 600 -15.26 -56.57 -44.79
CA ALA A 600 -14.52 -55.32 -44.94
C ALA A 600 -14.50 -54.53 -43.62
N GLN A 601 -13.99 -55.12 -42.54
CA GLN A 601 -13.54 -54.32 -41.41
C GLN A 601 -12.29 -53.53 -41.85
N GLY A 602 -12.44 -52.21 -42.00
CA GLY A 602 -11.31 -51.28 -42.13
C GLY A 602 -11.09 -50.60 -43.49
N LYS A 603 -11.96 -50.77 -44.50
CA LYS A 603 -11.91 -49.93 -45.72
C LYS A 603 -13.26 -49.25 -45.96
N LYS A 604 -13.32 -47.95 -45.67
CA LYS A 604 -14.43 -47.07 -46.08
C LYS A 604 -14.58 -47.18 -47.61
N PHE A 605 -15.80 -47.30 -48.13
CA PHE A 605 -16.04 -47.20 -49.57
C PHE A 605 -15.49 -45.84 -50.04
N LEU A 606 -14.42 -45.85 -50.83
CA LEU A 606 -13.87 -44.66 -51.45
C LEU A 606 -14.82 -44.23 -52.59
N ASN A 607 -15.06 -42.92 -52.73
CA ASN A 607 -15.93 -42.31 -53.76
C ASN A 607 -17.46 -42.40 -53.52
N ILE A 608 -17.92 -42.29 -52.27
CA ILE A 608 -19.34 -41.96 -51.99
C ILE A 608 -19.52 -40.45 -52.19
N LEU A 609 -20.43 -40.07 -53.08
CA LEU A 609 -20.75 -38.67 -53.35
C LEU A 609 -21.80 -38.18 -52.35
N ASN A 610 -21.64 -36.96 -51.84
CA ASN A 610 -22.68 -36.34 -51.03
C ASN A 610 -23.78 -35.81 -51.97
N TRP A 611 -25.04 -36.09 -51.64
CA TRP A 611 -26.18 -35.56 -52.36
C TRP A 611 -27.02 -34.69 -51.41
N ASN A 612 -27.18 -33.43 -51.79
CA ASN A 612 -28.12 -32.50 -51.19
C ASN A 612 -29.33 -32.50 -52.12
N GLY A 613 -30.39 -33.23 -51.77
CA GLY A 613 -31.57 -33.28 -52.62
C GLY A 613 -32.20 -31.89 -52.76
N ASP A 614 -32.47 -31.48 -54.00
CA ASP A 614 -33.66 -30.67 -54.28
C ASP A 614 -34.82 -31.66 -54.31
N ASP A 615 -35.55 -31.74 -53.21
CA ASP A 615 -36.92 -32.26 -53.21
C ASP A 615 -37.80 -31.16 -53.80
N ASP A 616 -37.92 -31.15 -55.14
CA ASP A 616 -39.18 -30.70 -55.75
C ASP A 616 -40.22 -31.74 -55.36
N ASP A 617 -40.83 -31.58 -54.19
CA ASP A 617 -42.19 -31.98 -53.83
C ASP A 617 -42.45 -31.59 -52.34
N ASP A 618 -43.51 -30.79 -52.14
CA ASP A 618 -44.36 -30.65 -50.94
C ASP A 618 -44.51 -29.24 -50.35
N ASP A 619 -45.57 -28.58 -50.81
CA ASP A 619 -46.69 -28.03 -50.05
C ASP A 619 -46.49 -27.16 -48.77
N GLU A 620 -47.26 -26.07 -48.77
CA GLU A 620 -47.55 -25.10 -47.72
C GLU A 620 -47.72 -25.69 -46.30
N GLU A 621 -47.00 -25.15 -45.31
CA GLU A 621 -47.61 -24.50 -44.13
C GLU A 621 -46.57 -23.87 -43.19
N ASN A 622 -46.81 -22.58 -42.88
CA ASN A 622 -46.84 -22.00 -41.54
C ASN A 622 -45.58 -22.11 -40.65
N VAL A 623 -44.96 -20.96 -40.32
CA VAL A 623 -45.08 -20.32 -38.99
C VAL A 623 -44.29 -19.01 -38.94
N GLN A 624 -45.03 -18.01 -38.47
CA GLN A 624 -44.72 -16.63 -38.11
C GLN A 624 -43.31 -16.33 -37.56
N SER A 625 -42.67 -15.29 -38.12
CA SER A 625 -41.80 -14.39 -37.36
C SER A 625 -42.49 -13.03 -37.22
N GLN A 626 -43.05 -12.74 -36.04
CA GLN A 626 -43.49 -11.39 -35.68
C GLN A 626 -42.25 -10.53 -35.37
N SER A 627 -42.01 -9.53 -36.21
CA SER A 627 -41.10 -8.43 -35.94
C SER A 627 -41.76 -7.46 -34.97
N ASN A 628 -41.12 -7.26 -33.82
CA ASN A 628 -41.54 -6.32 -32.79
C ASN A 628 -41.13 -4.90 -33.23
N SER A 629 -42.05 -4.16 -33.85
CA SER A 629 -41.89 -2.72 -34.07
C SER A 629 -42.71 -1.95 -33.03
N ASN A 630 -41.99 -1.32 -32.12
CA ASN A 630 -42.48 -0.38 -31.11
C ASN A 630 -43.33 0.72 -31.76
N LYS A 631 -44.60 0.83 -31.37
CA LYS A 631 -45.41 2.04 -31.57
C LYS A 631 -46.12 2.38 -30.27
N ASP A 632 -45.50 3.33 -29.60
CA ASP A 632 -46.06 4.13 -28.52
C ASP A 632 -47.29 4.91 -29.04
N LYS A 633 -48.44 4.75 -28.36
CA LYS A 633 -49.44 5.79 -28.10
C LYS A 633 -50.54 5.27 -27.18
N GLY A 634 -50.37 5.60 -25.90
CA GLY A 634 -51.38 6.07 -24.95
C GLY A 634 -52.78 5.45 -24.93
N ASN A 635 -53.12 4.82 -23.80
CA ASN A 635 -54.47 4.93 -23.27
C ASN A 635 -54.45 4.94 -21.74
N ARG A 636 -54.91 6.05 -21.15
CA ARG A 636 -55.33 6.12 -19.75
C ARG A 636 -56.77 5.64 -19.68
N GLY A 637 -57.01 4.55 -18.96
CA GLY A 637 -58.35 4.02 -18.70
C GLY A 637 -58.39 3.36 -17.33
N ARG A 638 -59.06 4.04 -16.41
CA ARG A 638 -59.43 3.72 -15.02
C ARG A 638 -59.58 2.23 -14.68
N GLY A 639 -59.11 1.89 -13.49
CA GLY A 639 -59.38 0.65 -12.73
C GLY A 639 -58.48 0.63 -11.51
#